data_AF-A0A815NNP6-F1
#
_entry.id   AF-A0A815NNP6-F1
#
_cell.length_a   1.000
_cell.length_b   1.000
_cell.length_c   1.000
_cell.angle_alpha   90.00
_cell.angle_beta   90.00
_cell.angle_gamma   90.00
#
_symmetry.space_group_name_H-M   'P 1'
#
loop_
_entity.id
_entity.type
_entity.pdbx_description
1 polymer ?
#
loop_
_entity_poly.entity_id
_entity_poly.type
_entity_poly.pdbx_seq_one_letter_code
_entity_poly.pdbx_strand_id
1 'polypeptide(L)'
;MVPTTEPKPSLTTYKDLQDKYSKTLKCPCSNVIIPHQQFVSLSPVFHQVCESDFVTEKWLLLLKYIRTKYSTVDWRNRAFSQFHLLSEFCKLANETIDDALHRFVSQPFIVSNLLPEIDFTKQLNLTLDQFFQSTIDYFGLLIKTVQILTQVDQPYSGQIGANVMRLENENPAGILEEHETYIWKITQVFKKY
;
A
#
# COMPACT_ATOMS: atom_id res chain seq x y z
N MET A 1 55.53 3.53 8.64
CA MET A 1 54.64 2.66 9.44
C MET A 1 54.23 1.48 8.57
N VAL A 2 54.39 0.26 9.06
CA VAL A 2 53.93 -0.95 8.36
C VAL A 2 52.44 -1.12 8.65
N PRO A 3 51.57 -1.31 7.63
CA PRO A 3 50.16 -1.62 7.87
C PRO A 3 50.05 -2.96 8.60
N THR A 4 49.52 -2.95 9.82
CA THR A 4 49.11 -4.16 10.54
C THR A 4 47.76 -4.63 10.01
N THR A 5 47.66 -5.93 9.71
CA THR A 5 46.43 -6.56 9.20
C THR A 5 45.90 -7.55 10.23
N GLU A 6 44.60 -7.47 10.52
CA GLU A 6 43.90 -8.41 11.38
C GLU A 6 42.82 -9.14 10.56
N PRO A 7 42.93 -10.47 10.38
CA PRO A 7 41.97 -11.21 9.58
C PRO A 7 40.68 -11.49 10.37
N LYS A 8 39.52 -11.12 9.80
CA LYS A 8 38.17 -11.38 10.36
C LYS A 8 38.05 -10.96 11.84
N PRO A 9 38.24 -9.68 12.17
CA PRO A 9 38.14 -9.20 13.54
C PRO A 9 36.73 -9.43 14.09
N SER A 10 36.62 -9.61 15.41
CA SER A 10 35.34 -9.58 16.10
C SER A 10 34.68 -8.21 15.97
N LEU A 11 33.36 -8.12 16.13
CA LEU A 11 32.66 -6.82 16.10
C LEU A 11 33.22 -5.86 17.17
N THR A 12 33.54 -6.37 18.36
CA THR A 12 34.14 -5.58 19.45
C THR A 12 35.52 -5.05 19.05
N THR A 13 36.37 -5.91 18.48
CA THR A 13 37.70 -5.50 18.00
C THR A 13 37.60 -4.43 16.93
N TYR A 14 36.67 -4.58 15.98
CA TYR A 14 36.41 -3.58 14.96
C TYR A 14 35.99 -2.25 15.59
N LYS A 15 35.05 -2.25 16.54
CA LYS A 15 34.59 -1.04 17.23
C LYS A 15 35.76 -0.33 17.94
N ASP A 16 36.58 -1.08 18.69
CA ASP A 16 37.76 -0.54 19.37
C ASP A 16 38.79 0.07 18.40
N LEU A 17 39.01 -0.57 17.25
CA LEU A 17 39.90 -0.07 16.20
C LEU A 17 39.32 1.14 15.49
N GLN A 18 38.00 1.16 15.24
CA GLN A 18 37.29 2.26 14.60
C GLN A 18 37.35 3.51 15.47
N ASP A 19 37.23 3.37 16.80
CA ASP A 19 37.34 4.50 17.74
C ASP A 19 38.76 5.08 17.74
N LYS A 20 39.80 4.25 17.66
CA LYS A 20 41.21 4.67 17.68
C LYS A 20 41.70 5.20 16.32
N TYR A 21 41.20 4.64 15.22
CA TYR A 21 41.75 4.83 13.88
C TYR A 21 40.70 5.18 12.82
N SER A 22 39.61 5.85 13.20
CA SER A 22 38.44 6.15 12.35
C SER A 22 38.76 6.70 10.94
N LYS A 23 39.84 7.48 10.79
CA LYS A 23 40.25 8.10 9.51
C LYS A 23 41.08 7.19 8.61
N THR A 24 41.71 6.16 9.16
CA THR A 24 42.71 5.33 8.45
C THR A 24 42.36 3.85 8.43
N LEU A 25 41.47 3.39 9.32
CA LEU A 25 41.00 2.01 9.35
C LEU A 25 40.26 1.69 8.05
N LYS A 26 40.62 0.56 7.44
CA LYS A 26 39.93 0.00 6.29
C LYS A 26 39.62 -1.46 6.60
N CYS A 27 38.35 -1.82 6.47
CA CYS A 27 37.88 -3.18 6.65
C CYS A 27 37.15 -3.62 5.38
N PRO A 28 37.88 -4.11 4.35
CA PRO A 28 37.25 -4.58 3.12
C PRO A 28 36.29 -5.73 3.39
N CYS A 29 35.09 -5.69 2.80
CA CYS A 29 34.14 -6.78 2.91
C CYS A 29 34.59 -7.97 2.05
N SER A 30 34.43 -9.20 2.57
CA SER A 30 34.62 -10.41 1.78
C SER A 30 33.50 -10.61 0.76
N ASN A 31 32.27 -10.24 1.15
CA ASN A 31 31.11 -10.19 0.27
C ASN A 31 30.69 -8.73 0.06
N VAL A 32 30.78 -8.27 -1.19
CA VAL A 32 30.46 -6.88 -1.54
C VAL A 32 28.97 -6.69 -1.81
N ILE A 33 28.24 -7.79 -2.02
CA ILE A 33 26.83 -7.84 -2.38
C ILE A 33 26.12 -8.70 -1.35
N ILE A 34 25.19 -8.09 -0.60
CA ILE A 34 24.43 -8.74 0.47
C ILE A 34 22.94 -8.50 0.20
N PRO A 35 22.13 -9.52 -0.10
CA PRO A 35 20.69 -9.33 -0.26
C PRO A 35 20.04 -8.78 1.02
N HIS A 36 19.12 -7.83 0.88
CA HIS A 36 18.41 -7.27 2.05
C HIS A 36 17.72 -8.34 2.89
N GLN A 37 17.22 -9.42 2.27
CA GLN A 37 16.61 -10.55 2.97
C GLN A 37 17.49 -11.17 4.08
N GLN A 38 18.82 -11.01 4.03
CA GLN A 38 19.71 -11.55 5.05
C GLN A 38 19.65 -10.78 6.37
N PHE A 39 19.20 -9.52 6.36
CA PHE A 39 19.24 -8.64 7.53
C PHE A 39 17.99 -7.77 7.72
N VAL A 40 17.02 -7.84 6.81
CA VAL A 40 15.73 -7.15 6.91
C VAL A 40 14.60 -8.18 6.92
N SER A 41 13.67 -8.01 7.86
CA SER A 41 12.40 -8.73 7.92
C SER A 41 11.27 -7.74 8.10
N LEU A 42 10.27 -7.79 7.22
CA LEU A 42 9.10 -6.93 7.23
C LEU A 42 7.85 -7.79 7.27
N SER A 43 6.89 -7.41 8.10
CA SER A 43 5.58 -8.06 8.21
C SER A 43 4.50 -7.00 8.03
N PRO A 44 3.86 -6.90 6.86
CA PRO A 44 2.82 -5.91 6.63
C PRO A 44 1.60 -6.17 7.51
N VAL A 45 0.92 -5.09 7.89
CA VAL A 45 -0.36 -5.14 8.63
C VAL A 45 -1.38 -4.38 7.80
N PHE A 46 -2.48 -5.05 7.47
CA PHE A 46 -3.53 -4.48 6.65
C PHE A 46 -4.60 -3.80 7.50
N HIS A 47 -5.36 -2.92 6.88
CA HIS A 47 -6.49 -2.27 7.56
C HIS A 47 -7.53 -3.33 7.96
N GLN A 48 -8.07 -3.24 9.17
CA GLN A 48 -9.00 -4.24 9.74
C GLN A 48 -10.21 -4.56 8.84
N VAL A 49 -10.63 -3.61 8.01
CA VAL A 49 -11.70 -3.81 7.03
C VAL A 49 -11.38 -4.91 6.01
N CYS A 50 -10.11 -5.05 5.63
CA CYS A 50 -9.63 -6.06 4.69
C CYS A 50 -9.53 -7.47 5.32
N GLU A 51 -9.64 -7.55 6.64
CA GLU A 51 -9.69 -8.80 7.39
C GLU A 51 -11.10 -9.09 7.94
N SER A 52 -12.07 -8.22 7.64
CA SER A 52 -13.44 -8.32 8.13
C SER A 52 -14.34 -9.14 7.20
N ASP A 53 -15.51 -9.52 7.70
CA ASP A 53 -16.54 -10.20 6.90
C ASP A 53 -16.96 -9.41 5.65
N PHE A 54 -16.78 -8.07 5.64
CA PHE A 54 -17.22 -7.18 4.56
C PHE A 54 -16.54 -7.41 3.21
N VAL A 55 -15.39 -8.09 3.19
CA VAL A 55 -14.68 -8.44 1.95
C VAL A 55 -14.79 -9.93 1.60
N THR A 56 -15.52 -10.70 2.39
CA THR A 56 -15.66 -12.14 2.17
C THR A 56 -16.68 -12.44 1.07
N GLU A 57 -16.47 -13.53 0.34
CA GLU A 57 -17.43 -14.01 -0.67
C GLU A 57 -18.82 -14.26 -0.06
N LYS A 58 -18.88 -14.77 1.18
CA LYS A 58 -20.13 -14.99 1.91
C LYS A 58 -20.95 -13.72 2.06
N TRP A 59 -20.32 -12.62 2.47
CA TRP A 59 -20.98 -11.32 2.59
C TRP A 59 -21.44 -10.79 1.23
N LEU A 60 -20.58 -10.88 0.23
CA LEU A 60 -20.90 -10.46 -1.14
C LEU A 60 -22.10 -11.25 -1.72
N LEU A 61 -22.19 -12.54 -1.47
CA LEU A 61 -23.33 -13.37 -1.88
C LEU A 61 -24.63 -12.97 -1.16
N LEU A 62 -24.56 -12.67 0.14
CA LEU A 62 -25.72 -12.15 0.88
C LEU A 62 -26.21 -10.84 0.26
N LEU A 63 -25.30 -9.92 -0.06
CA LEU A 63 -25.65 -8.64 -0.68
C LEU A 63 -26.32 -8.79 -2.05
N LYS A 64 -25.95 -9.82 -2.83
CA LYS A 64 -26.65 -10.13 -4.09
C LYS A 64 -28.10 -10.57 -3.86
N TYR A 65 -28.36 -11.32 -2.79
CA TYR A 65 -29.68 -11.88 -2.49
C TYR A 65 -30.66 -10.85 -1.94
N ILE A 66 -30.19 -9.91 -1.11
CA ILE A 66 -31.05 -8.89 -0.47
C ILE A 66 -31.44 -7.72 -1.39
N ARG A 67 -31.05 -7.76 -2.66
CA ARG A 67 -31.40 -6.72 -3.65
C ARG A 67 -32.92 -6.64 -3.79
N THR A 68 -33.44 -5.42 -3.86
CA THR A 68 -34.88 -5.16 -3.93
C THR A 68 -35.29 -4.75 -5.34
N LYS A 69 -36.52 -5.07 -5.73
CA LYS A 69 -37.06 -4.65 -7.03
C LYS A 69 -37.40 -3.16 -7.10
N TYR A 70 -37.49 -2.49 -5.96
CA TYR A 70 -38.06 -1.15 -5.85
C TYR A 70 -37.00 -0.15 -5.39
N SER A 71 -36.82 0.88 -6.21
CA SER A 71 -35.97 2.06 -6.01
C SER A 71 -34.46 1.91 -6.24
N THR A 72 -33.93 2.75 -7.13
CA THR A 72 -32.50 2.98 -7.35
C THR A 72 -31.82 3.76 -6.21
N VAL A 73 -32.60 4.29 -5.26
CA VAL A 73 -32.08 4.94 -4.04
C VAL A 73 -31.92 3.98 -2.87
N ASP A 74 -32.45 2.75 -2.96
CA ASP A 74 -32.25 1.73 -1.92
C ASP A 74 -30.77 1.30 -1.88
N TRP A 75 -30.11 1.51 -0.75
CA TRP A 75 -28.69 1.20 -0.58
C TRP A 75 -28.38 -0.27 -0.88
N ARG A 76 -29.32 -1.19 -0.63
CA ARG A 76 -29.17 -2.63 -0.91
C ARG A 76 -28.90 -2.91 -2.39
N ASN A 77 -29.40 -2.06 -3.27
CA ASN A 77 -29.20 -2.18 -4.71
C ASN A 77 -27.79 -1.73 -5.17
N ARG A 78 -27.06 -0.99 -4.33
CA ARG A 78 -25.68 -0.54 -4.57
C ARG A 78 -24.65 -1.26 -3.70
N ALA A 79 -25.09 -1.84 -2.59
CA ALA A 79 -24.24 -2.47 -1.58
C ALA A 79 -23.28 -3.49 -2.19
N PHE A 80 -23.78 -4.43 -3.00
CA PHE A 80 -22.93 -5.44 -3.63
C PHE A 80 -21.74 -4.81 -4.36
N SER A 81 -21.98 -3.82 -5.23
CA SER A 81 -20.91 -3.18 -6.00
C SER A 81 -19.90 -2.45 -5.12
N GLN A 82 -20.37 -1.78 -4.06
CA GLN A 82 -19.50 -1.04 -3.14
C GLN A 82 -18.61 -1.98 -2.32
N PHE A 83 -19.19 -3.03 -1.74
CA PHE A 83 -18.43 -4.01 -0.95
C PHE A 83 -17.56 -4.91 -1.83
N HIS A 84 -17.99 -5.19 -3.07
CA HIS A 84 -17.15 -5.89 -4.03
C HIS A 84 -15.93 -5.04 -4.42
N LEU A 85 -16.13 -3.74 -4.68
CA LEU A 85 -15.01 -2.82 -4.94
C LEU A 85 -14.05 -2.74 -3.75
N LEU A 86 -14.57 -2.69 -2.51
CA LEU A 86 -13.76 -2.76 -1.30
C LEU A 86 -12.93 -4.04 -1.22
N SER A 87 -13.54 -5.19 -1.52
CA SER A 87 -12.85 -6.49 -1.57
C SER A 87 -11.70 -6.47 -2.60
N GLU A 88 -11.96 -5.96 -3.80
CA GLU A 88 -10.93 -5.85 -4.84
C GLU A 88 -9.83 -4.87 -4.44
N PHE A 89 -10.14 -3.76 -3.76
CA PHE A 89 -9.11 -2.84 -3.23
C PHE A 89 -8.25 -3.48 -2.16
N CYS A 90 -8.83 -4.26 -1.25
CA CYS A 90 -8.07 -4.98 -0.24
C CYS A 90 -7.14 -6.03 -0.86
N LYS A 91 -7.63 -6.76 -1.87
CA LYS A 91 -6.81 -7.71 -2.63
C LYS A 91 -5.66 -7.00 -3.37
N LEU A 92 -5.97 -5.90 -4.07
CA LEU A 92 -4.98 -5.11 -4.78
C LEU A 92 -3.91 -4.54 -3.83
N ALA A 93 -4.30 -4.09 -2.64
CA ALA A 93 -3.37 -3.61 -1.63
C ALA A 93 -2.42 -4.71 -1.17
N ASN A 94 -2.94 -5.92 -0.92
CA ASN A 94 -2.14 -7.08 -0.55
C ASN A 94 -1.13 -7.44 -1.64
N GLU A 95 -1.60 -7.61 -2.88
CA GLU A 95 -0.74 -7.94 -4.03
C GLU A 95 0.33 -6.86 -4.25
N THR A 96 -0.04 -5.58 -4.14
CA THR A 96 0.90 -4.46 -4.31
C THR A 96 2.02 -4.51 -3.26
N ILE A 97 1.67 -4.77 -2.00
CA ILE A 97 2.63 -4.83 -0.90
C ILE A 97 3.51 -6.08 -1.04
N ASP A 98 2.93 -7.24 -1.34
CA ASP A 98 3.68 -8.49 -1.53
C ASP A 98 4.70 -8.35 -2.68
N ASP A 99 4.29 -7.79 -3.81
CA ASP A 99 5.18 -7.55 -4.96
C ASP A 99 6.28 -6.54 -4.64
N ALA A 100 5.95 -5.48 -3.91
CA ALA A 100 6.93 -4.49 -3.49
C ALA A 100 7.94 -5.10 -2.51
N LEU A 101 7.47 -5.87 -1.53
CA LEU A 101 8.29 -6.54 -0.55
C LEU A 101 9.23 -7.55 -1.20
N HIS A 102 8.72 -8.40 -2.10
CA HIS A 102 9.51 -9.38 -2.83
C HIS A 102 10.66 -8.72 -3.61
N ARG A 103 10.37 -7.61 -4.29
CA ARG A 103 11.38 -6.82 -5.00
C ARG A 103 12.41 -6.23 -4.04
N PHE A 104 11.96 -5.63 -2.94
CA PHE A 104 12.83 -4.99 -1.96
C PHE A 104 13.82 -5.97 -1.31
N VAL A 105 13.33 -7.10 -0.80
CA VAL A 105 14.19 -8.07 -0.08
C VAL A 105 15.20 -8.75 -1.02
N SER A 106 14.87 -8.84 -2.31
CA SER A 106 15.76 -9.36 -3.36
C SER A 106 16.83 -8.36 -3.80
N GLN A 107 16.63 -7.06 -3.54
CA GLN A 107 17.57 -6.02 -3.92
C GLN A 107 18.90 -6.22 -3.18
N PRO A 108 20.05 -6.08 -3.84
CA PRO A 108 21.34 -6.16 -3.18
C PRO A 108 21.68 -4.87 -2.42
N PHE A 109 22.22 -5.01 -1.22
CA PHE A 109 22.99 -3.99 -0.53
C PHE A 109 24.46 -4.12 -0.91
N ILE A 110 25.03 -3.06 -1.48
CA ILE A 110 26.39 -3.07 -2.07
C ILE A 110 27.33 -2.26 -1.18
N VAL A 111 28.36 -2.92 -0.65
CA VAL A 111 29.30 -2.30 0.30
C VAL A 111 30.70 -2.88 0.14
N SER A 112 31.68 -2.02 -0.13
CA SER A 112 33.08 -2.47 -0.34
C SER A 112 33.90 -2.55 0.96
N ASN A 113 33.54 -1.76 1.97
CA ASN A 113 34.18 -1.76 3.28
C ASN A 113 33.10 -1.73 4.37
N LEU A 114 33.36 -2.39 5.49
CA LEU A 114 32.47 -2.40 6.63
C LEU A 114 32.10 -0.96 7.03
N LEU A 115 30.80 -0.67 7.03
CA LEU A 115 30.28 0.64 7.42
C LEU A 115 30.23 0.74 8.94
N PRO A 116 30.54 1.93 9.50
CA PRO A 116 30.17 2.24 10.88
C PRO A 116 28.67 2.04 11.10
N GLU A 117 28.29 1.60 12.30
CA GLU A 117 26.90 1.28 12.65
C GLU A 117 25.93 2.43 12.37
N ILE A 118 26.37 3.68 12.63
CA ILE A 118 25.59 4.89 12.37
C ILE A 118 25.33 5.12 10.88
N ASP A 119 26.32 4.84 10.03
CA ASP A 119 26.22 5.02 8.58
C ASP A 119 25.38 3.90 7.96
N PHE A 120 25.56 2.66 8.42
CA PHE A 120 24.73 1.53 8.02
C PHE A 120 23.26 1.79 8.37
N THR A 121 22.97 2.17 9.61
CA THR A 121 21.60 2.44 10.08
C THR A 121 20.97 3.60 9.31
N LYS A 122 21.74 4.68 9.08
CA LYS A 122 21.26 5.83 8.30
C LYS A 122 20.92 5.43 6.87
N GLN A 123 21.80 4.69 6.19
CA GLN A 123 21.54 4.25 4.81
C GLN A 123 20.34 3.31 4.76
N LEU A 124 20.26 2.33 5.67
CA LEU A 124 19.15 1.40 5.74
C LEU A 124 17.81 2.11 5.95
N ASN A 125 17.74 3.05 6.89
CA ASN A 125 16.51 3.81 7.15
C ASN A 125 16.09 4.63 5.92
N LEU A 126 17.02 5.30 5.24
CA LEU A 126 16.71 6.02 4.00
C LEU A 126 16.18 5.09 2.91
N THR A 127 16.75 3.91 2.77
CA THR A 127 16.31 2.89 1.81
C THR A 127 14.94 2.33 2.18
N LEU A 128 14.65 2.10 3.47
CA LEU A 128 13.33 1.70 3.95
C LEU A 128 12.28 2.79 3.72
N ASP A 129 12.61 4.05 4.02
CA ASP A 129 11.71 5.19 3.79
C ASP A 129 11.35 5.32 2.31
N GLN A 130 12.34 5.21 1.42
CA GLN A 130 12.10 5.20 -0.03
C GLN A 130 11.22 4.03 -0.47
N PHE A 131 11.45 2.84 0.08
CA PHE A 131 10.63 1.67 -0.19
C PHE A 131 9.17 1.91 0.25
N PHE A 132 8.95 2.41 1.47
CA PHE A 132 7.61 2.68 1.97
C PHE A 132 6.90 3.75 1.14
N GLN A 133 7.56 4.89 0.88
CA GLN A 133 6.96 5.98 0.12
C GLN A 133 6.63 5.58 -1.31
N SER A 134 7.55 4.90 -2.01
CA SER A 134 7.30 4.44 -3.39
C SER A 134 6.16 3.42 -3.48
N THR A 135 6.03 2.55 -2.48
CA THR A 135 4.91 1.59 -2.41
C THR A 135 3.58 2.31 -2.18
N ILE A 136 3.54 3.27 -1.25
CA ILE A 136 2.36 4.10 -0.97
C ILE A 136 1.96 4.92 -2.21
N ASP A 137 2.92 5.58 -2.86
CA ASP A 137 2.67 6.39 -4.05
C ASP A 137 2.14 5.54 -5.21
N TYR A 138 2.73 4.35 -5.42
CA TYR A 138 2.29 3.43 -6.45
C TYR A 138 0.85 2.93 -6.20
N PHE A 139 0.54 2.51 -4.97
CA PHE A 139 -0.82 2.11 -4.63
C PHE A 139 -1.81 3.28 -4.76
N GLY A 140 -1.43 4.47 -4.31
CA GLY A 140 -2.22 5.69 -4.46
C GLY A 140 -2.51 6.04 -5.93
N LEU A 141 -1.55 5.79 -6.83
CA LEU A 141 -1.75 5.94 -8.27
C LEU A 141 -2.77 4.92 -8.79
N LEU A 142 -2.67 3.65 -8.39
CA LEU A 142 -3.61 2.61 -8.79
C LEU A 142 -5.05 2.97 -8.39
N ILE A 143 -5.26 3.43 -7.15
CA ILE A 143 -6.58 3.86 -6.67
C ILE A 143 -7.11 5.06 -7.49
N LYS A 144 -6.26 6.06 -7.78
CA LYS A 144 -6.65 7.20 -8.63
C LYS A 144 -7.05 6.75 -10.03
N THR A 145 -6.32 5.81 -10.62
CA THR A 145 -6.68 5.25 -11.93
C THR A 145 -8.04 4.57 -11.89
N VAL A 146 -8.32 3.74 -10.89
CA VAL A 146 -9.63 3.10 -10.72
C VAL A 146 -10.74 4.14 -10.55
N GLN A 147 -10.52 5.17 -9.73
CA GLN A 147 -11.49 6.25 -9.55
C GLN A 147 -11.82 6.95 -10.88
N ILE A 148 -10.81 7.31 -11.66
CA ILE A 148 -11.01 7.95 -12.98
C ILE A 148 -11.79 7.03 -13.91
N LEU A 149 -11.42 5.76 -14.00
CA LEU A 149 -12.13 4.79 -14.85
C LEU A 149 -13.60 4.66 -14.45
N THR A 150 -13.89 4.57 -13.14
CA THR A 150 -15.27 4.47 -12.65
C THR A 150 -16.11 5.73 -12.91
N GLN A 151 -15.50 6.92 -13.01
CA GLN A 151 -16.19 8.17 -13.36
C GLN A 151 -16.49 8.24 -14.86
N VAL A 152 -15.56 7.81 -15.71
CA VAL A 152 -15.74 7.80 -17.17
C VAL A 152 -16.82 6.81 -17.61
N ASP A 153 -17.02 5.71 -16.88
CA ASP A 153 -18.06 4.70 -17.15
C ASP A 153 -19.45 5.05 -16.59
N GLN A 154 -19.61 6.17 -15.88
CA GLN A 154 -20.91 6.61 -15.37
C GLN A 154 -22.00 6.92 -16.42
N PRO A 155 -21.72 7.32 -17.69
CA PRO A 155 -22.79 7.54 -18.67
C PRO A 155 -23.52 6.23 -19.03
N TYR A 156 -22.89 5.06 -18.92
CA TYR A 156 -23.48 3.79 -19.33
C TYR A 156 -24.30 3.08 -18.24
N SER A 157 -24.03 3.36 -16.96
CA SER A 157 -24.86 2.85 -15.86
C SER A 157 -26.13 3.70 -15.63
N GLY A 158 -26.15 4.95 -16.11
CA GLY A 158 -27.33 5.83 -16.10
C GLY A 158 -28.35 5.56 -17.21
N GLN A 159 -27.99 4.83 -18.28
CA GLN A 159 -28.90 4.61 -19.42
C GLN A 159 -30.00 3.57 -19.14
N ILE A 160 -29.85 2.70 -18.15
CA ILE A 160 -30.94 1.77 -17.75
C ILE A 160 -32.00 2.51 -16.89
N GLY A 161 -31.68 3.68 -16.34
CA GLY A 161 -32.64 4.56 -15.64
C GLY A 161 -33.37 5.56 -16.54
N ALA A 162 -32.89 5.81 -17.75
CA ALA A 162 -33.45 6.81 -18.66
C ALA A 162 -34.83 6.44 -19.24
N ASN A 163 -35.24 5.16 -19.14
CA ASN A 163 -36.59 4.72 -19.52
C ASN A 163 -37.64 4.93 -18.41
N VAL A 164 -37.25 5.48 -17.25
CA VAL A 164 -38.16 5.85 -16.14
C VAL A 164 -38.24 7.38 -15.99
N MET A 165 -37.96 8.14 -17.05
CA MET A 165 -38.28 9.56 -17.14
C MET A 165 -39.61 9.76 -17.86
N ARG A 166 -40.70 9.29 -17.24
CA ARG A 166 -42.01 9.90 -17.48
C ARG A 166 -42.89 9.80 -16.25
N LEU A 167 -43.11 10.98 -15.67
CA LEU A 167 -44.09 11.35 -14.65
C LEU A 167 -43.71 10.97 -13.21
N GLU A 168 -43.03 11.88 -12.51
CA GLU A 168 -43.68 12.71 -11.48
C GLU A 168 -42.71 13.80 -10.99
N ASN A 169 -43.25 15.01 -10.81
CA ASN A 169 -42.53 16.21 -10.46
C ASN A 169 -42.12 16.18 -8.98
N GLU A 170 -40.85 15.91 -8.68
CA GLU A 170 -40.26 16.32 -7.39
C GLU A 170 -38.89 17.00 -7.59
N ASN A 171 -38.68 18.02 -6.77
CA ASN A 171 -37.67 19.07 -6.91
C ASN A 171 -36.23 18.52 -6.97
N PRO A 172 -35.48 18.74 -8.08
CA PRO A 172 -34.17 18.10 -8.34
C PRO A 172 -33.00 18.63 -7.48
N ALA A 173 -33.19 19.66 -6.66
CA ALA A 173 -32.12 20.28 -5.87
C ALA A 173 -31.66 19.43 -4.67
N GLY A 174 -32.51 18.57 -4.10
CA GLY A 174 -32.18 17.80 -2.89
C GLY A 174 -31.37 16.51 -3.14
N ILE A 175 -31.41 15.95 -4.35
CA ILE A 175 -30.82 14.64 -4.65
C ILE A 175 -29.31 14.74 -4.99
N LEU A 176 -28.87 15.90 -5.49
CA LEU A 176 -27.47 16.15 -5.82
C LEU A 176 -26.59 16.38 -4.58
N GLU A 177 -27.11 17.05 -3.53
CA GLU A 177 -26.35 17.30 -2.28
C GLU A 177 -26.06 16.01 -1.49
N GLU A 178 -26.96 15.03 -1.47
CA GLU A 178 -26.73 13.78 -0.75
C GLU A 178 -25.73 12.86 -1.45
N HIS A 179 -25.75 12.81 -2.79
CA HIS A 179 -24.86 11.94 -3.57
C HIS A 179 -23.38 12.33 -3.46
N GLU A 180 -23.06 13.65 -3.47
CA GLU A 180 -21.69 14.11 -3.25
C GLU A 180 -21.24 13.84 -1.81
N THR A 181 -22.14 13.95 -0.83
CA THR A 181 -21.83 13.72 0.58
C THR A 181 -21.46 12.27 0.90
N TYR A 182 -22.11 11.29 0.26
CA TYR A 182 -21.83 9.86 0.47
C TYR A 182 -20.55 9.38 -0.23
N ILE A 183 -20.25 9.88 -1.43
CA ILE A 183 -18.97 9.59 -2.12
C ILE A 183 -17.80 10.19 -1.33
N TRP A 184 -17.98 11.40 -0.78
CA TRP A 184 -16.96 12.03 0.08
C TRP A 184 -16.73 11.25 1.37
N LYS A 185 -17.78 10.68 2.00
CA LYS A 185 -17.65 9.85 3.21
C LYS A 185 -16.88 8.55 2.97
N ILE A 186 -17.02 7.92 1.80
CA ILE A 186 -16.23 6.73 1.44
C ILE A 186 -14.76 7.12 1.15
N THR A 187 -14.51 8.29 0.56
CA THR A 187 -13.13 8.80 0.40
C THR A 187 -12.48 9.21 1.73
N GLN A 188 -13.26 9.58 2.75
CA GLN A 188 -12.75 9.87 4.10
C GLN A 188 -12.28 8.63 4.86
N VAL A 189 -12.71 7.42 4.48
CA VAL A 189 -12.21 6.17 5.07
C VAL A 189 -10.70 6.00 4.83
N PHE A 190 -10.16 6.61 3.77
CA PHE A 190 -8.74 6.54 3.41
C PHE A 190 -7.92 7.77 3.84
N LYS A 191 -8.50 8.72 4.58
CA LYS A 191 -7.82 9.98 4.97
C LYS A 191 -7.41 10.07 6.45
N LYS A 192 -7.53 8.98 7.20
CA LYS A 192 -7.17 8.99 8.63
C LYS A 192 -6.29 7.82 9.04
N TYR A 193 -5.20 7.58 8.30
CA TYR A 193 -3.91 7.09 8.80
C TYR A 193 -2.83 7.56 7.84
#